data_AF-A0A7S0GRE7-F1
#
_entry.id   AF-A0A7S0GRE7-F1
#
_cell.length_a   1.000
_cell.length_b   1.000
_cell.length_c   1.000
_cell.angle_alpha   90.00
_cell.angle_beta   90.00
_cell.angle_gamma   90.00
#
_symmetry.space_group_name_H-M   'P 1'
#
loop_
_entity.id
_entity.type
_entity.pdbx_description
1 polymer ?
#
loop_
_entity_poly.entity_id
_entity_poly.type
_entity_poly.pdbx_seq_one_letter_code
_entity_poly.pdbx_strand_id
1 'polypeptide(L)'
;FEKSDDGEVTQVAKLVAADGAAGDLFGITVSVSGSTIVVGAGGDDDKGSSSGSAYVFEKIDGGGWAQAAKLVAADAAASDYFGTHVSVSDSTIVVTAYGDDDKGSSSGSAYVFEKSDDGEVTQVAKLVAADGAAGDLFGITVSVSGSTIVVGA
;
A
#
# COMPACT_ATOMS: atom_id res chain seq x y z
N PHE A 1 6.20 -17.12 4.06
CA PHE A 1 6.35 -18.58 3.91
C PHE A 1 6.15 -18.92 2.44
N GLU A 2 6.83 -19.94 1.95
CA GLU A 2 6.59 -20.47 0.60
C GLU A 2 6.27 -21.96 0.70
N LYS A 3 5.40 -22.44 -0.19
CA LYS A 3 5.03 -23.85 -0.28
C LYS A 3 5.71 -24.46 -1.50
N SER A 4 6.50 -25.51 -1.32
CA SER A 4 7.14 -26.28 -2.39
C SER A 4 6.15 -27.20 -3.11
N ASP A 5 6.60 -27.79 -4.22
CA ASP A 5 5.80 -28.70 -5.06
C ASP A 5 5.37 -29.98 -4.33
N ASP A 6 6.17 -30.46 -3.38
CA ASP A 6 5.84 -31.59 -2.50
C ASP A 6 4.96 -31.19 -1.29
N GLY A 7 4.67 -29.89 -1.16
CA GLY A 7 3.75 -29.33 -0.19
C GLY A 7 4.36 -28.93 1.14
N GLU A 8 5.69 -28.99 1.30
CA GLU A 8 6.39 -28.44 2.46
C GLU A 8 6.22 -26.92 2.52
N VAL A 9 5.95 -26.38 3.71
CA VAL A 9 5.81 -24.93 3.94
C VAL A 9 6.98 -24.46 4.78
N THR A 10 7.80 -23.58 4.22
CA THR A 10 9.02 -23.08 4.88
C THR A 10 8.98 -21.56 5.03
N GLN A 11 9.58 -21.07 6.12
CA GLN A 11 9.81 -19.63 6.28
C GLN A 11 11.06 -19.25 5.47
N VAL A 12 10.87 -18.59 4.33
CA VAL A 12 11.98 -18.14 3.47
C VAL A 12 12.49 -16.75 3.81
N ALA A 13 11.66 -15.90 4.43
CA ALA A 13 12.01 -14.52 4.77
C ALA A 13 11.14 -14.00 5.92
N LYS A 14 11.65 -12.97 6.62
CA LYS A 14 10.88 -12.07 7.46
C LYS A 14 11.05 -10.66 6.88
N LEU A 15 9.97 -10.06 6.42
CA LEU A 15 9.98 -8.71 5.87
C LEU A 15 9.90 -7.70 7.00
N VAL A 16 10.70 -6.64 6.90
CA VAL A 16 10.71 -5.49 7.80
C VAL A 16 10.87 -4.23 6.95
N ALA A 17 10.24 -3.13 7.34
CA ALA A 17 10.58 -1.83 6.79
C ALA A 17 12.02 -1.48 7.18
N ALA A 18 12.82 -1.00 6.22
CA ALA A 18 14.20 -0.61 6.43
C ALA A 18 14.35 0.54 7.44
N ASP A 19 13.34 1.38 7.57
CA ASP A 19 13.21 2.58 8.39
C ASP A 19 12.13 2.44 9.47
N GLY A 20 11.61 1.23 9.70
CA GLY A 20 10.48 1.01 10.60
C GLY A 20 10.73 1.54 12.02
N ALA A 21 9.79 2.35 12.51
CA ALA A 21 9.77 2.96 13.82
C ALA A 21 8.57 2.49 14.66
N ALA A 22 8.59 2.86 15.94
CA ALA A 22 7.53 2.52 16.87
C ALA A 22 6.29 3.37 16.57
N GLY A 23 5.19 2.74 16.20
CA GLY A 23 3.95 3.43 15.87
C GLY A 23 3.59 3.41 14.39
N ASP A 24 4.51 2.98 13.50
CA ASP A 24 4.26 2.97 12.05
C ASP A 24 3.18 1.98 11.61
N LEU A 25 2.88 1.01 12.48
CA LEU A 25 1.91 -0.07 12.21
C LEU A 25 2.26 -0.87 10.94
N PHE A 26 3.55 -1.04 10.65
CA PHE A 26 4.00 -1.89 9.53
C PHE A 26 3.39 -3.29 9.63
N GLY A 27 2.75 -3.74 8.56
CA GLY A 27 2.07 -5.03 8.52
C GLY A 27 0.59 -4.97 8.94
N ILE A 28 0.01 -3.77 9.13
CA ILE A 28 -1.43 -3.61 9.38
C ILE A 28 -2.29 -4.19 8.25
N THR A 29 -1.78 -4.13 7.02
CA THR A 29 -2.38 -4.73 5.83
C THR A 29 -1.28 -5.28 4.93
N VAL A 30 -1.60 -6.34 4.18
CA VAL A 30 -0.69 -6.97 3.23
C VAL A 30 -1.45 -7.40 1.99
N SER A 31 -0.80 -7.28 0.82
CA SER A 31 -1.29 -7.84 -0.42
C SER A 31 -0.13 -8.47 -1.20
N VAL A 32 -0.40 -9.55 -1.93
CA VAL A 32 0.62 -10.30 -2.67
C VAL A 32 0.09 -10.65 -4.06
N SER A 33 0.92 -10.42 -5.07
CA SER A 33 0.66 -10.81 -6.46
C SER A 33 1.98 -11.22 -7.10
N GLY A 34 2.08 -12.48 -7.52
CA GLY A 34 3.30 -13.01 -8.15
C GLY A 34 4.55 -12.81 -7.27
N SER A 35 5.51 -12.02 -7.77
CA SER A 35 6.77 -11.70 -7.10
C SER A 35 6.73 -10.41 -6.27
N THR A 36 5.56 -9.79 -6.12
CA THR A 36 5.38 -8.51 -5.44
C THR A 36 4.55 -8.68 -4.17
N ILE A 37 5.05 -8.14 -3.07
CA ILE A 37 4.32 -7.99 -1.80
C ILE A 37 4.23 -6.50 -1.47
N VAL A 38 3.04 -6.03 -1.12
CA VAL A 38 2.82 -4.67 -0.62
C VAL A 38 2.41 -4.76 0.84
N VAL A 39 3.08 -4.00 1.70
CA VAL A 39 2.84 -3.96 3.14
C VAL A 39 2.49 -2.54 3.56
N GLY A 40 1.33 -2.37 4.18
CA GLY A 40 0.90 -1.08 4.69
C GLY A 40 1.52 -0.71 6.03
N ALA A 41 1.69 0.59 6.25
CA ALA A 41 2.17 1.21 7.48
C ALA A 41 1.47 2.56 7.71
N GLY A 42 0.15 2.50 7.94
CA GLY A 42 -0.69 3.69 8.09
C GLY A 42 -0.36 4.60 9.27
N GLY A 43 0.48 4.16 10.20
CA GLY A 43 0.92 4.95 11.34
C GLY A 43 2.21 5.74 11.12
N ASP A 44 2.94 5.46 10.02
CA ASP A 44 4.22 6.08 9.67
C ASP A 44 4.09 7.61 9.62
N ASP A 45 5.08 8.32 10.18
CA ASP A 45 5.00 9.76 10.42
C ASP A 45 6.01 10.61 9.65
N ASP A 46 6.69 10.02 8.66
CA ASP A 46 7.75 10.67 7.87
C ASP A 46 7.32 11.94 7.15
N LYS A 47 6.03 12.05 6.77
CA LYS A 47 5.46 13.24 6.10
C LYS A 47 4.50 14.03 6.99
N GLY A 48 4.44 13.71 8.28
CA GLY A 48 3.49 14.27 9.23
C GLY A 48 2.88 13.17 10.08
N SER A 49 2.36 13.50 11.27
CA SER A 49 1.82 12.51 12.20
C SER A 49 0.79 11.60 11.53
N SER A 50 1.08 10.29 11.45
CA SER A 50 0.25 9.29 10.76
C SER A 50 -0.14 9.69 9.33
N SER A 51 0.78 10.31 8.62
CA SER A 51 0.66 10.55 7.17
C SER A 51 0.67 9.24 6.40
N GLY A 52 1.41 8.26 6.92
CA GLY A 52 1.36 6.87 6.51
C GLY A 52 2.25 6.55 5.31
N SER A 53 2.58 5.27 5.17
CA SER A 53 3.44 4.73 4.12
C SER A 53 2.96 3.34 3.68
N ALA A 54 3.41 2.89 2.51
CA ALA A 54 3.33 1.50 2.09
C ALA A 54 4.69 1.04 1.52
N TYR A 55 5.00 -0.23 1.67
CA TYR A 55 6.31 -0.79 1.32
C TYR A 55 6.15 -1.90 0.30
N VAL A 56 6.89 -1.79 -0.80
CA VAL A 56 6.90 -2.79 -1.88
C VAL A 56 8.12 -3.68 -1.69
N PHE A 57 7.88 -4.98 -1.59
CA PHE A 57 8.91 -6.02 -1.54
C PHE A 57 8.85 -6.86 -2.81
N GLU A 58 10.01 -7.14 -3.36
CA GLU A 58 10.18 -7.94 -4.57
C GLU A 58 10.98 -9.19 -4.26
N LYS A 59 10.58 -10.28 -4.92
CA LYS A 59 11.36 -11.52 -4.92
C LYS A 59 12.67 -11.29 -5.68
N ILE A 60 13.78 -11.69 -5.09
CA ILE A 60 15.12 -11.52 -5.69
C ILE A 60 15.66 -12.84 -6.25
N ASP A 61 16.58 -12.72 -7.21
CA ASP A 61 17.30 -13.87 -7.77
C ASP A 61 18.05 -14.64 -6.68
N GLY A 62 17.97 -15.97 -6.72
CA GLY A 62 18.51 -16.84 -5.68
C GLY A 62 17.56 -17.08 -4.50
N GLY A 63 16.36 -16.48 -4.51
CA GLY A 63 15.33 -16.66 -3.50
C GLY A 63 15.35 -15.57 -2.43
N GLY A 64 14.26 -15.49 -1.66
CA GLY A 64 14.07 -14.43 -0.66
C GLY A 64 13.44 -13.16 -1.25
N TRP A 65 13.47 -12.08 -0.48
CA TRP A 65 12.70 -10.86 -0.72
C TRP A 65 13.50 -9.63 -0.30
N ALA A 66 13.40 -8.53 -1.06
CA ALA A 66 14.03 -7.25 -0.74
C ALA A 66 13.02 -6.10 -0.85
N GLN A 67 13.16 -5.07 -0.03
CA GLN A 67 12.37 -3.85 -0.15
C GLN A 67 12.82 -3.09 -1.41
N ALA A 68 11.92 -2.98 -2.39
CA ALA A 68 12.15 -2.30 -3.65
C ALA A 68 11.76 -0.81 -3.60
N ALA A 69 10.69 -0.48 -2.87
CA ALA A 69 10.21 0.89 -2.73
C ALA A 69 9.53 1.16 -1.39
N LYS A 70 9.57 2.43 -0.96
CA LYS A 70 8.65 3.02 0.03
C LYS A 70 7.74 3.99 -0.73
N LEU A 71 6.44 3.79 -0.62
CA LEU A 71 5.40 4.61 -1.22
C LEU A 71 4.86 5.55 -0.14
N VAL A 72 4.77 6.83 -0.50
CA VAL A 72 4.10 7.88 0.25
C VAL A 72 3.17 8.60 -0.72
N ALA A 73 2.05 9.14 -0.25
CA ALA A 73 1.21 10.01 -1.08
C ALA A 73 2.00 11.26 -1.50
N ALA A 74 1.87 11.67 -2.76
CA ALA A 74 2.55 12.88 -3.28
C ALA A 74 2.14 14.17 -2.54
N ASP A 75 0.93 14.17 -1.99
CA ASP A 75 0.27 15.22 -1.22
C ASP A 75 0.06 14.82 0.25
N ALA A 76 0.84 13.85 0.75
CA ALA A 76 0.74 13.35 2.12
C ALA A 76 0.69 14.48 3.15
N ALA A 77 -0.33 14.43 4.00
CA ALA A 77 -0.55 15.31 5.13
C ALA A 77 -0.73 14.50 6.42
N ALA A 78 -0.69 15.19 7.57
CA ALA A 78 -0.90 14.56 8.86
C ALA A 78 -2.33 14.00 8.95
N SER A 79 -2.47 12.80 9.51
CA SER A 79 -3.74 12.08 9.69
C SER A 79 -4.44 11.62 8.40
N ASP A 80 -3.72 11.54 7.28
CA ASP A 80 -4.26 10.92 6.06
C ASP A 80 -4.34 9.39 6.17
N TYR A 81 -3.49 8.78 7.00
CA TYR A 81 -3.40 7.34 7.22
C TYR A 81 -3.15 6.53 5.94
N PHE A 82 -2.30 7.05 5.05
CA PHE A 82 -1.91 6.38 3.82
C PHE A 82 -1.29 5.00 4.11
N GLY A 83 -1.74 3.96 3.42
CA GLY A 83 -1.22 2.61 3.66
C GLY A 83 -1.93 1.85 4.77
N THR A 84 -3.09 2.33 5.25
CA THR A 84 -3.95 1.50 6.11
C THR A 84 -4.60 0.35 5.34
N HIS A 85 -4.91 0.55 4.05
CA HIS A 85 -5.29 -0.54 3.13
C HIS A 85 -4.45 -0.50 1.86
N VAL A 86 -4.06 -1.69 1.40
CA VAL A 86 -3.27 -1.89 0.18
C VAL A 86 -3.84 -3.06 -0.62
N SER A 87 -3.72 -3.01 -1.93
CA SER A 87 -4.04 -4.11 -2.82
C SER A 87 -3.10 -4.10 -4.02
N VAL A 88 -2.64 -5.26 -4.48
CA VAL A 88 -1.80 -5.39 -5.67
C VAL A 88 -2.35 -6.46 -6.62
N SER A 89 -2.34 -6.16 -7.91
CA SER A 89 -2.60 -7.11 -9.01
C SER A 89 -1.63 -6.80 -10.12
N ASP A 90 -0.81 -7.77 -10.49
CA ASP A 90 0.25 -7.60 -11.49
C ASP A 90 1.13 -6.37 -11.21
N SER A 91 1.15 -5.37 -12.10
CA SER A 91 1.90 -4.11 -11.95
C SER A 91 1.15 -3.03 -11.16
N THR A 92 -0.16 -3.17 -10.98
CA THR A 92 -1.01 -2.16 -10.37
C THR A 92 -1.06 -2.33 -8.86
N ILE A 93 -0.61 -1.31 -8.15
CA ILE A 93 -0.66 -1.22 -6.69
C ILE A 93 -1.64 -0.10 -6.32
N VAL A 94 -2.56 -0.39 -5.40
CA VAL A 94 -3.48 0.62 -4.86
C VAL A 94 -3.25 0.75 -3.38
N VAL A 95 -3.08 1.98 -2.92
CA VAL A 95 -2.90 2.32 -1.50
C VAL A 95 -3.93 3.37 -1.13
N THR A 96 -4.62 3.20 -0.01
CA THR A 96 -5.66 4.15 0.41
C THR A 96 -5.22 5.02 1.58
N ALA A 97 -5.85 6.18 1.69
CA ALA A 97 -5.71 7.14 2.77
C ALA A 97 -7.12 7.64 3.14
N TYR A 98 -7.80 6.94 4.06
CA TYR A 98 -9.20 7.27 4.41
C TYR A 98 -9.33 8.59 5.19
N GLY A 99 -8.22 9.10 5.73
CA GLY A 99 -8.19 10.35 6.48
C GLY A 99 -8.05 11.60 5.62
N ASP A 100 -7.66 11.44 4.35
CA ASP A 100 -7.45 12.51 3.37
C ASP A 100 -8.67 13.43 3.26
N ASP A 101 -8.43 14.73 3.20
CA ASP A 101 -9.46 15.77 3.37
C ASP A 101 -9.71 16.66 2.15
N ASP A 102 -9.24 16.25 0.97
CA ASP A 102 -9.34 16.99 -0.29
C ASP A 102 -10.78 17.37 -0.68
N LYS A 103 -11.77 16.56 -0.30
CA LYS A 103 -13.21 16.80 -0.56
C LYS A 103 -14.00 17.16 0.70
N GLY A 104 -13.33 17.30 1.84
CA GLY A 104 -13.92 17.52 3.16
C GLY A 104 -13.24 16.66 4.20
N SER A 105 -13.36 17.02 5.48
CA SER A 105 -12.69 16.29 6.57
C SER A 105 -12.91 14.78 6.48
N SER A 106 -11.82 14.00 6.33
CA SER A 106 -11.86 12.54 6.15
C SER A 106 -12.81 12.08 5.05
N SER A 107 -12.82 12.79 3.92
CA SER A 107 -13.50 12.35 2.69
C SER A 107 -12.83 11.13 2.08
N GLY A 108 -11.53 10.98 2.31
CA GLY A 108 -10.72 9.84 1.92
C GLY A 108 -10.31 9.84 0.44
N SER A 109 -9.21 9.13 0.17
CA SER A 109 -8.59 9.00 -1.15
C SER A 109 -8.00 7.61 -1.37
N ALA A 110 -7.83 7.24 -2.64
CA ALA A 110 -7.03 6.08 -3.05
C ALA A 110 -6.00 6.47 -4.11
N TYR A 111 -4.80 5.91 -4.01
CA TYR A 111 -3.66 6.23 -4.84
C TYR A 111 -3.26 5.01 -5.64
N VAL A 112 -3.17 5.18 -6.95
CA VAL A 112 -2.80 4.10 -7.87
C VAL A 112 -1.35 4.30 -8.28
N PHE A 113 -0.57 3.26 -8.10
CA PHE A 113 0.82 3.17 -8.51
C PHE A 113 0.96 2.09 -9.58
N GLU A 114 1.82 2.35 -10.55
CA GLU A 114 2.22 1.36 -11.55
C GLU A 114 3.70 1.04 -11.38
N LYS A 115 3.99 -0.26 -11.38
CA LYS A 115 5.35 -0.78 -11.42
C LYS A 115 5.76 -1.07 -12.86
N SER A 116 6.83 -0.42 -13.33
CA SER A 116 7.42 -0.67 -14.65
C SER A 116 8.27 -1.94 -14.67
N ASP A 117 8.66 -2.37 -15.88
CA ASP A 117 9.48 -3.56 -16.11
C ASP A 117 10.89 -3.48 -15.47
N ASP A 118 11.42 -2.27 -15.28
CA ASP A 118 12.69 -2.02 -14.58
C ASP A 118 12.54 -1.92 -13.05
N GLY A 119 11.33 -2.09 -12.54
CA GLY A 119 11.03 -2.10 -11.11
C GLY A 119 10.78 -0.73 -10.49
N GLU A 120 10.75 0.35 -11.28
CA GLU A 120 10.32 1.66 -10.79
C GLU A 120 8.82 1.63 -10.43
N VAL A 121 8.45 2.17 -9.27
CA VAL A 121 7.06 2.27 -8.84
C VAL A 121 6.68 3.74 -8.81
N THR A 122 5.70 4.13 -9.61
CA THR A 122 5.29 5.53 -9.78
C THR A 122 3.82 5.73 -9.51
N GLN A 123 3.44 6.82 -8.84
CA GLN A 123 2.04 7.19 -8.68
C GLN A 123 1.49 7.68 -10.02
N VAL A 124 0.43 7.04 -10.53
CA VAL A 124 -0.20 7.38 -11.82
C VAL A 124 -1.58 8.02 -11.68
N ALA A 125 -2.25 7.84 -10.53
CA ALA A 125 -3.54 8.46 -10.26
C ALA A 125 -3.81 8.67 -8.77
N LYS A 126 -4.63 9.67 -8.46
CA LYS A 126 -5.36 9.82 -7.19
C LYS A 126 -6.85 9.70 -7.51
N LEU A 127 -7.55 8.87 -6.76
CA LEU A 127 -8.98 8.60 -6.87
C LEU A 127 -9.67 9.21 -5.65
N VAL A 128 -10.77 9.93 -5.90
CA VAL A 128 -11.66 10.48 -4.88
C VAL A 128 -13.09 10.09 -5.24
N ALA A 129 -13.97 9.97 -4.24
CA ALA A 129 -15.39 9.80 -4.50
C ALA A 129 -15.95 11.01 -5.28
N ALA A 130 -16.78 10.75 -6.30
CA ALA A 130 -17.32 11.81 -7.16
C ALA A 130 -18.27 12.75 -6.39
N ASP A 131 -18.97 12.20 -5.40
CA ASP A 131 -19.83 12.87 -4.42
C ASP A 131 -19.17 13.03 -3.05
N GLY A 132 -17.83 12.89 -2.99
CA GLY A 132 -17.05 12.91 -1.77
C GLY A 132 -17.38 14.11 -0.88
N ALA A 133 -17.68 13.80 0.38
CA ALA A 133 -18.04 14.73 1.45
C ALA A 133 -17.32 14.36 2.75
N ALA A 134 -17.43 15.24 3.74
CA ALA A 134 -16.80 15.02 5.04
C ALA A 134 -17.37 13.76 5.71
N GLY A 135 -16.47 12.87 6.15
CA GLY A 135 -16.80 11.62 6.83
C GLY A 135 -17.22 10.47 5.92
N ASP A 136 -17.04 10.59 4.60
CA ASP A 136 -17.31 9.48 3.67
C ASP A 136 -16.30 8.35 3.79
N LEU A 137 -15.09 8.62 4.30
CA LEU A 137 -14.05 7.61 4.54
C LEU A 137 -13.71 6.76 3.31
N PHE A 138 -13.76 7.35 2.10
CA PHE A 138 -13.38 6.68 0.87
C PHE A 138 -11.96 6.11 1.00
N GLY A 139 -11.81 4.81 0.77
CA GLY A 139 -10.54 4.12 1.00
C GLY A 139 -10.46 3.33 2.31
N ILE A 140 -11.55 3.15 3.06
CA ILE A 140 -11.59 2.25 4.22
C ILE A 140 -11.39 0.77 3.85
N THR A 141 -11.51 0.43 2.56
CA THR A 141 -11.09 -0.86 2.01
C THR A 141 -10.80 -0.73 0.52
N VAL A 142 -9.97 -1.62 -0.02
CA VAL A 142 -9.64 -1.65 -1.44
C VAL A 142 -9.39 -3.06 -1.94
N SER A 143 -9.77 -3.32 -3.18
CA SER A 143 -9.38 -4.50 -3.94
C SER A 143 -9.08 -4.12 -5.39
N VAL A 144 -7.99 -4.64 -5.93
CA VAL A 144 -7.67 -4.56 -7.37
C VAL A 144 -7.62 -5.96 -7.97
N SER A 145 -8.14 -6.10 -9.19
CA SER A 145 -7.99 -7.31 -10.01
C SER A 145 -7.90 -6.91 -11.48
N GLY A 146 -6.74 -7.14 -12.08
CA GLY A 146 -6.41 -6.59 -13.40
C GLY A 146 -6.64 -5.08 -13.43
N SER A 147 -7.45 -4.61 -14.38
CA SER A 147 -7.79 -3.19 -14.54
C SER A 147 -8.95 -2.70 -13.68
N THR A 148 -9.55 -3.55 -12.83
CA THR A 148 -10.70 -3.18 -12.01
C THR A 148 -10.24 -2.86 -10.59
N ILE A 149 -10.51 -1.63 -10.14
CA ILE A 149 -10.28 -1.18 -8.76
C ILE A 149 -11.64 -0.96 -8.10
N VAL A 150 -11.83 -1.55 -6.92
CA VAL A 150 -12.99 -1.31 -6.06
C VAL A 150 -12.49 -0.67 -4.77
N VAL A 151 -13.08 0.47 -4.41
CA VAL A 151 -12.77 1.21 -3.18
C VAL A 151 -14.05 1.34 -2.37
N GLY A 152 -13.99 1.00 -1.09
CA GLY A 152 -15.12 1.18 -0.17
C GLY A 152 -15.13 2.57 0.46
N ALA A 153 -16.32 3.01 0.87
CA ALA A 153 -16.60 4.24 1.60
C ALA A 153 -17.67 3.90 2.66
#